data_AF-G5QI90-F1
#
_entry.id   AF-G5QI90-F1
#
_cell.length_a   1.000
_cell.length_b   1.000
_cell.length_c   1.000
_cell.angle_alpha   90.00
_cell.angle_beta   90.00
_cell.angle_gamma   90.00
#
_symmetry.space_group_name_H-M   'P 1'
#
loop_
_entity.id
_entity.type
_entity.pdbx_description
1 polymer ?
#
loop_
_entity_poly.entity_id
_entity_poly.type
_entity_poly.pdbx_seq_one_letter_code
_entity_poly.pdbx_strand_id
1 'polypeptide(L)'
;AAEGLFTDLESRIKGKRIVVLKWDAVPVLDAGGLDAFQRFVKRLPEGCELRISNLEFQPLRTMARAGIKPIPGRLTFFPNRTEALADLLS
;
A
#
# COMPACT_ATOMS: atom_id res chain seq x y z
N ALA A 1 -12.74 -8.67 5.39
CA ALA A 1 -12.43 -8.56 3.94
C ALA A 1 -11.02 -8.01 3.67
N ALA A 2 -10.60 -6.88 4.25
CA ALA A 2 -9.22 -6.37 4.07
C ALA A 2 -8.17 -7.04 5.00
N GLU A 3 -8.55 -7.38 6.23
CA GLU A 3 -7.64 -7.95 7.23
C GLU A 3 -7.06 -9.31 6.80
N GLY A 4 -7.87 -10.17 6.18
CA GLY A 4 -7.41 -11.44 5.61
C GLY A 4 -6.41 -11.27 4.46
N LEU A 5 -6.60 -10.25 3.61
CA LEU A 5 -5.69 -9.94 2.50
C LEU A 5 -4.32 -9.47 3.02
N PHE A 6 -4.30 -8.57 4.00
CA PHE A 6 -3.04 -8.10 4.57
C PHE A 6 -2.31 -9.20 5.36
N THR A 7 -3.05 -10.08 6.04
CA THR A 7 -2.46 -11.23 6.72
C THR A 7 -1.82 -12.21 5.73
N ASP A 8 -2.47 -12.51 4.61
CA ASP A 8 -1.88 -13.34 3.55
C ASP A 8 -0.64 -12.66 2.93
N LEU A 9 -0.71 -11.34 2.69
CA LEU A 9 0.43 -10.58 2.18
C LEU A 9 1.63 -10.62 3.14
N GLU A 10 1.43 -10.51 4.47
CA GLU A 10 2.53 -10.61 5.45
C GLU A 10 3.38 -11.88 5.27
N SER A 11 2.75 -13.01 4.90
CA SER A 11 3.48 -14.26 4.64
C SER A 11 4.31 -14.25 3.35
N ARG A 12 3.90 -13.46 2.35
CA ARG A 12 4.48 -13.45 0.99
C ARG A 12 5.56 -12.39 0.80
N ILE A 13 5.58 -11.36 1.65
CA ILE A 13 6.52 -10.24 1.52
C ILE A 13 7.89 -10.49 2.15
N LYS A 14 8.08 -11.62 2.83
CA LYS A 14 9.37 -11.97 3.45
C LYS A 14 10.47 -12.02 2.38
N GLY A 15 11.55 -11.25 2.61
CA GLY A 15 12.68 -11.15 1.68
C GLY A 15 12.43 -10.28 0.45
N LYS A 16 11.30 -9.56 0.37
CA LYS A 16 11.05 -8.60 -0.70
C LYS A 16 11.48 -7.20 -0.26
N ARG A 17 12.26 -6.52 -1.11
CA ARG A 17 12.67 -5.12 -0.90
C ARG A 17 11.53 -4.15 -1.23
N ILE A 18 10.75 -4.45 -2.27
CA ILE A 18 9.63 -3.63 -2.72
C ILE A 18 8.42 -4.53 -2.96
N VAL A 19 7.27 -4.04 -2.53
CA VAL A 19 5.95 -4.64 -2.78
C VAL A 19 5.09 -3.57 -3.43
N VAL A 20 4.59 -3.83 -4.64
CA VAL A 20 3.67 -2.92 -5.32
C VAL A 20 2.26 -3.49 -5.25
N LEU A 21 1.32 -2.75 -4.66
CA LEU A 21 -0.10 -3.06 -4.69
C LEU A 21 -0.82 -2.09 -5.64
N LYS A 22 -1.42 -2.65 -6.68
CA LYS A 22 -2.27 -1.91 -7.62
C LYS A 22 -3.73 -1.93 -7.11
N TRP A 23 -4.34 -0.76 -6.95
CA TRP A 23 -5.64 -0.57 -6.30
C TRP A 23 -6.77 -0.17 -7.26
N ASP A 24 -6.60 -0.41 -8.56
CA ASP A 24 -7.64 -0.10 -9.57
C ASP A 24 -8.94 -0.90 -9.39
N ALA A 25 -8.86 -2.05 -8.71
CA ALA A 25 -10.03 -2.86 -8.34
C ALA A 25 -10.54 -2.60 -6.90
N VAL A 26 -10.10 -1.52 -6.25
CA VAL A 26 -10.50 -1.17 -4.86
C VAL A 26 -11.36 0.11 -4.89
N PRO A 27 -12.68 0.00 -5.15
CA PRO A 27 -13.55 1.18 -5.29
C PRO A 27 -13.87 1.85 -3.95
N VAL A 28 -13.73 1.12 -2.82
CA VAL A 28 -14.09 1.60 -1.48
C VAL A 28 -13.05 1.16 -0.46
N LEU A 29 -12.63 2.11 0.37
CA LEU A 29 -11.90 1.94 1.61
C LEU A 29 -12.75 2.49 2.76
N ASP A 30 -13.18 1.61 3.66
CA ASP A 30 -13.87 1.97 4.89
C ASP A 30 -12.88 2.12 6.06
N ALA A 31 -13.40 2.41 7.26
CA ALA A 31 -12.57 2.59 8.45
C ALA A 31 -11.80 1.30 8.84
N GLY A 32 -12.43 0.13 8.69
CA GLY A 32 -11.81 -1.15 9.03
C GLY A 32 -10.68 -1.51 8.05
N GLY A 33 -10.89 -1.29 6.76
CA GLY A 33 -9.87 -1.45 5.73
C GLY A 33 -8.71 -0.49 5.89
N LEU A 34 -8.98 0.77 6.27
CA LEU A 34 -7.96 1.76 6.57
C LEU A 34 -7.14 1.37 7.80
N ASP A 35 -7.77 0.86 8.87
CA ASP A 35 -7.06 0.39 10.07
C ASP A 35 -6.18 -0.82 9.73
N ALA A 36 -6.71 -1.80 8.99
CA ALA A 36 -5.95 -2.97 8.54
C ALA A 36 -4.74 -2.57 7.66
N PHE A 37 -4.93 -1.63 6.73
CA PHE A 37 -3.86 -1.08 5.91
C PHE A 37 -2.75 -0.42 6.75
N GLN A 38 -3.13 0.39 7.74
CA GLN A 38 -2.15 1.04 8.63
C GLN A 38 -1.37 0.03 9.47
N ARG A 39 -2.04 -1.02 9.99
CA ARG A 39 -1.37 -2.11 10.71
C ARG A 39 -0.39 -2.85 9.82
N PHE A 40 -0.79 -3.15 8.58
CA PHE A 40 0.07 -3.79 7.60
C PHE A 40 1.33 -2.94 7.31
N VAL A 41 1.17 -1.65 7.04
CA VAL A 41 2.28 -0.71 6.81
C VAL A 41 3.23 -0.68 8.02
N LYS A 42 2.70 -0.71 9.25
CA LYS A 42 3.52 -0.76 10.49
C LYS A 42 4.29 -2.08 10.62
N ARG A 43 3.74 -3.19 10.14
CA ARG A 43 4.34 -4.53 10.23
C ARG A 43 5.27 -4.90 9.09
N LEU A 44 5.41 -4.05 8.07
CA LEU A 44 6.37 -4.28 6.99
C LEU A 44 7.77 -4.55 7.58
N PRO A 45 8.50 -5.56 7.04
CA PRO A 45 9.87 -5.83 7.43
C PRO A 45 10.75 -4.58 7.22
N GLU A 46 11.85 -4.50 7.98
CA GLU A 46 12.86 -3.48 7.72
C GLU A 46 13.43 -3.63 6.30
N GLY A 47 13.65 -2.50 5.61
CA GLY A 47 14.09 -2.48 4.23
C GLY A 47 13.02 -2.90 3.19
N CYS A 48 11.77 -3.14 3.60
CA CYS A 48 10.65 -3.39 2.71
C CYS A 48 9.81 -2.12 2.51
N GLU A 49 9.73 -1.64 1.26
CA GLU A 49 8.89 -0.53 0.87
C GLU A 49 7.58 -1.04 0.24
N LEU A 50 6.44 -0.53 0.73
CA LEU A 50 5.13 -0.71 0.11
C LEU A 50 4.83 0.46 -0.82
N ARG A 51 4.49 0.15 -2.07
CA ARG A 51 4.10 1.12 -3.09
C ARG A 51 2.66 0.90 -3.47
N ILE A 52 1.83 1.92 -3.32
CA ILE A 52 0.42 1.86 -3.74
C ILE A 52 0.27 2.58 -5.07
N SER A 53 -0.33 1.93 -6.06
CA SER A 53 -0.62 2.53 -7.36
C SER A 53 -2.12 2.52 -7.68
N ASN A 54 -2.56 3.44 -8.55
CA ASN A 54 -3.93 3.47 -9.07
C ASN A 54 -5.00 3.59 -7.96
N LEU A 55 -4.82 4.51 -7.01
CA LEU A 55 -5.85 4.79 -6.02
C LEU A 55 -7.07 5.45 -6.67
N GLU A 56 -8.22 4.83 -6.49
CA GLU A 56 -9.51 5.43 -6.83
C GLU A 56 -9.87 6.58 -5.88
N PHE A 57 -10.83 7.43 -6.31
CA PHE A 57 -11.17 8.67 -5.61
C PHE A 57 -11.61 8.47 -4.15
N GLN A 58 -12.45 7.46 -3.88
CA GLN A 58 -12.95 7.22 -2.52
C GLN A 58 -11.82 6.78 -1.58
N PRO A 59 -10.97 5.77 -1.91
CA PRO A 59 -9.82 5.41 -1.10
C PRO A 59 -8.86 6.57 -0.86
N LEU A 60 -8.52 7.33 -1.90
CA LEU A 60 -7.64 8.50 -1.80
C LEU A 60 -8.19 9.52 -0.79
N ARG A 61 -9.49 9.86 -0.91
CA ARG A 61 -10.15 10.80 0.00
C ARG A 61 -10.19 10.28 1.44
N THR A 62 -10.44 8.98 1.64
CA THR A 62 -10.44 8.35 2.97
C THR A 62 -9.04 8.44 3.61
N MET A 63 -7.98 8.10 2.86
CA MET A 63 -6.60 8.20 3.34
C MET A 63 -6.19 9.65 3.66
N ALA A 64 -6.55 10.60 2.79
CA ALA A 64 -6.26 12.01 2.99
C ALA A 64 -6.92 12.57 4.26
N ARG A 65 -8.19 12.22 4.50
CA ARG A 65 -8.92 12.61 5.72
C ARG A 65 -8.32 12.02 6.99
N ALA A 66 -7.77 10.81 6.89
CA ALA A 66 -7.07 10.15 7.99
C ALA A 66 -5.62 10.63 8.17
N GLY A 67 -5.15 11.57 7.33
CA GLY A 67 -3.80 12.11 7.43
C GLY A 67 -2.70 11.11 7.06
N ILE A 68 -3.02 10.09 6.26
CA ILE A 68 -2.02 9.14 5.75
C ILE A 68 -1.05 9.90 4.84
N LYS A 69 0.24 9.75 5.11
CA LYS A 69 1.33 10.37 4.34
C LYS A 69 2.32 9.29 3.89
N PRO A 70 3.09 9.55 2.82
CA PRO A 70 4.27 8.74 2.51
C PRO A 70 5.22 8.66 3.72
N ILE A 71 5.85 7.51 3.87
CA ILE A 71 6.87 7.24 4.89
C ILE A 71 8.15 6.84 4.16
N PRO A 72 9.23 7.63 4.23
CA PRO A 72 10.49 7.33 3.55
C PRO A 72 10.95 5.88 3.80
N GLY A 73 11.21 5.14 2.72
CA GLY A 73 11.66 3.75 2.77
C GLY A 73 10.61 2.71 3.21
N ARG A 74 9.34 3.11 3.40
CA ARG A 74 8.29 2.21 3.90
C ARG A 74 6.96 2.31 3.17
N LEU A 75 6.49 3.52 2.82
CA LEU A 75 5.22 3.72 2.13
C LEU A 75 5.32 4.85 1.11
N THR A 76 5.02 4.55 -0.15
CA THR A 76 5.00 5.53 -1.24
C THR A 76 3.76 5.34 -2.11
N PHE A 77 3.28 6.42 -2.72
CA PHE A 77 2.10 6.43 -3.60
C PHE A 77 2.49 6.84 -5.02
N PHE A 78 1.93 6.16 -6.01
CA PHE A 78 2.17 6.40 -7.42
C PHE A 78 0.85 6.45 -8.20
N PRO A 79 0.77 7.21 -9.29
CA PRO A 79 -0.46 7.26 -10.10
C PRO A 79 -0.71 5.94 -10.85
N ASN A 80 0.34 5.20 -11.21
CA ASN A 80 0.24 3.96 -11.98
C ASN A 80 1.37 2.97 -11.67
N ARG A 81 1.22 1.73 -12.15
CA ARG A 81 2.20 0.64 -11.96
C ARG A 81 3.56 0.97 -12.57
N THR A 82 3.59 1.61 -13.73
CA THR A 82 4.83 1.92 -14.44
C THR A 82 5.71 2.83 -13.60
N GLU A 83 5.15 3.90 -13.05
CA GLU A 83 5.88 4.81 -12.16
C GLU A 83 6.29 4.14 -10.85
N ALA A 84 5.45 3.25 -10.30
CA ALA A 84 5.79 2.47 -9.11
C ALA A 84 6.97 1.50 -9.30
N LEU A 85 7.40 1.24 -10.54
CA LEU A 85 8.50 0.33 -10.90
C LEU A 85 9.66 1.03 -11.62
N ALA A 86 9.56 2.34 -11.89
CA ALA A 86 10.46 3.03 -12.80
C ALA A 86 11.94 2.98 -12.35
N ASP A 87 12.20 3.04 -11.05
CA ASP A 87 13.53 2.98 -10.43
C ASP A 87 14.10 1.54 -10.32
N LEU A 88 13.36 0.53 -10.75
CA LEU A 88 13.79 -0.88 -10.73
C LEU A 88 14.19 -1.42 -12.09
N LEU A 89 13.87 -0.67 -13.15
CA LEU A 89 14.11 -1.06 -14.53
C LEU A 89 15.37 -0.40 -15.11
N SER A 90 16.12 0.34 -14.29
CA SER A 90 17.39 1.01 -14.61
C SER A 90 18.60 0.14 -14.31
#